data_AF-A0A917RXT2-F1
#
_entry.id   AF-A0A917RXT2-F1
#
_cell.length_a   1.000
_cell.length_b   1.000
_cell.length_c   1.000
_cell.angle_alpha   90.00
_cell.angle_beta   90.00
_cell.angle_gamma   90.00
#
_symmetry.space_group_name_H-M   'P 1'
#
loop_
_entity.id
_entity.type
_entity.pdbx_description
1 polymer ?
#
loop_
_entity_poly.entity_id
_entity_poly.type
_entity_poly.pdbx_seq_one_letter_code
_entity_poly.pdbx_strand_id
1 'polypeptide(L)'
;MLMTTLTLENDALTTAAPRSLRTECAELTAAQFHDRYGECAGPIRLAGWSSTGARGGAFTATLEFAGWSRSVVAAGSPIAAMTSALYEAGYPVEILRFHQRRTPAGTATFVQCESEGRRGWGAALAADGAESSVRAMIASVNRLGTLR
;
A
#
# COMPACT_ATOMS: atom_id res chain seq x y z
N MET A 1 -25.92 2.87 -0.15
CA MET A 1 -25.32 1.55 -0.45
C MET A 1 -23.78 1.56 -0.41
N LEU A 2 -23.08 2.65 -0.78
CA LEU A 2 -21.61 2.76 -0.69
C LEU A 2 -21.00 2.57 0.71
N MET A 3 -21.63 3.09 1.77
CA MET A 3 -21.12 2.98 3.15
C MET A 3 -20.98 1.52 3.61
N THR A 4 -21.89 0.64 3.17
CA THR A 4 -21.88 -0.78 3.54
C THR A 4 -20.71 -1.52 2.87
N THR A 5 -20.40 -1.21 1.62
CA THR A 5 -19.28 -1.80 0.88
C THR A 5 -17.94 -1.41 1.49
N LEU A 6 -17.74 -0.12 1.79
CA LEU A 6 -16.49 0.38 2.39
C LEU A 6 -16.24 -0.25 3.78
N THR A 7 -17.30 -0.44 4.57
CA THR A 7 -17.18 -1.09 5.88
C THR A 7 -16.72 -2.55 5.74
N LEU A 8 -17.29 -3.30 4.79
CA LEU A 8 -16.92 -4.69 4.52
C LEU A 8 -15.46 -4.82 4.05
N GLU A 9 -15.00 -3.90 3.20
CA GLU A 9 -13.62 -3.85 2.72
C GLU A 9 -12.63 -3.58 3.86
N ASN A 10 -12.96 -2.63 4.76
CA ASN A 10 -12.16 -2.31 5.92
C ASN A 10 -12.08 -3.49 6.90
N ASP A 11 -13.18 -4.20 7.13
CA ASP A 11 -13.22 -5.39 7.97
C ASP A 11 -12.39 -6.53 7.38
N ALA A 12 -12.50 -6.75 6.06
CA ALA A 12 -11.70 -7.75 5.35
C ALA A 12 -10.20 -7.45 5.43
N LEU A 13 -9.81 -6.18 5.26
CA LEU A 13 -8.43 -5.74 5.38
C LEU A 13 -7.90 -5.92 6.81
N THR A 14 -8.65 -5.48 7.82
CA THR A 14 -8.25 -5.59 9.23
C THR A 14 -8.12 -7.05 9.67
N THR A 15 -9.06 -7.91 9.26
CA THR A 15 -9.03 -9.36 9.54
C THR A 15 -7.84 -10.07 8.89
N ALA A 16 -7.41 -9.60 7.71
CA ALA A 16 -6.30 -10.17 6.97
C ALA A 16 -4.92 -9.81 7.55
N ALA A 17 -4.84 -8.85 8.49
CA ALA A 17 -3.57 -8.34 9.01
C ALA A 17 -2.66 -9.43 9.60
N PRO A 18 -1.33 -9.39 9.32
CA PRO A 18 -0.37 -10.31 9.90
C PRO A 18 -0.28 -10.14 11.42
N ARG A 19 0.22 -11.17 12.13
CA ARG A 19 0.25 -11.18 13.61
C ARG A 19 1.01 -9.98 14.21
N SER A 20 2.12 -9.58 13.59
CA SER A 20 2.91 -8.42 14.03
C SER A 20 2.08 -7.13 14.01
N LEU A 21 1.37 -6.87 12.91
CA LEU A 21 0.52 -5.69 12.77
C LEU A 21 -0.72 -5.75 13.68
N ARG A 22 -1.32 -6.94 13.85
CA ARG A 22 -2.45 -7.12 14.79
C ARG A 22 -2.12 -6.76 16.23
N THR A 23 -0.86 -6.92 16.62
CA THR A 23 -0.39 -6.53 17.95
C THR A 23 -0.34 -5.00 18.07
N GLU A 24 0.12 -4.31 17.02
CA GLU A 24 0.20 -2.84 16.97
C GLU A 24 -1.18 -2.16 16.86
N CYS A 25 -2.18 -2.84 16.30
CA CYS A 25 -3.50 -2.28 16.01
C CYS A 25 -4.66 -2.86 16.85
N ALA A 26 -4.37 -3.58 17.94
CA ALA A 26 -5.36 -4.35 18.70
C ALA A 26 -6.55 -3.52 19.21
N GLU A 27 -6.35 -2.23 19.47
CA GLU A 27 -7.37 -1.31 20.01
C GLU A 27 -8.08 -0.49 18.92
N LEU A 28 -7.73 -0.67 17.64
CA LEU A 28 -8.30 0.12 16.56
C LEU A 28 -9.58 -0.54 16.01
N THR A 29 -10.58 0.29 15.75
CA THR A 29 -11.69 -0.09 14.87
C THR A 29 -11.19 -0.27 13.43
N ALA A 30 -11.93 -0.99 12.58
CA ALA A 30 -11.56 -1.17 11.18
C ALA A 30 -11.40 0.16 10.42
N ALA A 31 -12.23 1.16 10.75
CA ALA A 31 -12.10 2.51 10.18
C ALA A 31 -10.80 3.20 10.63
N GLN A 32 -10.45 3.12 11.92
CA GLN A 32 -9.19 3.68 12.44
C GLN A 32 -7.97 2.92 11.91
N PHE A 33 -8.08 1.61 11.69
CA PHE A 33 -7.04 0.82 11.03
C PHE A 33 -6.82 1.33 9.61
N HIS A 34 -7.88 1.52 8.83
CA HIS A 34 -7.79 2.02 7.46
C HIS A 34 -7.24 3.45 7.42
N ASP A 35 -7.71 4.35 8.27
CA ASP A 35 -7.15 5.71 8.36
C ASP A 35 -5.65 5.71 8.68
N ARG A 36 -5.24 4.81 9.57
CA ARG A 36 -3.86 4.74 10.05
C ARG A 36 -2.90 4.07 9.06
N TYR A 37 -3.30 2.94 8.48
CA TYR A 37 -2.43 2.07 7.69
C TYR A 37 -2.82 2.00 6.22
N GLY A 38 -4.05 2.38 5.86
CA GLY A 38 -4.60 2.38 4.51
C GLY A 38 -4.15 3.60 3.70
N GLU A 39 -5.07 4.22 2.94
CA GLU A 39 -4.78 5.43 2.14
C GLU A 39 -4.38 6.63 3.02
N CYS A 40 -3.13 6.62 3.44
CA CYS A 40 -2.56 7.63 4.31
C CYS A 40 -2.30 8.90 3.50
N ALA A 41 -2.83 10.04 3.98
CA ALA A 41 -2.52 11.34 3.43
C ALA A 41 -0.99 11.57 3.46
N GLY A 42 -0.41 11.93 2.32
CA GLY A 42 1.02 12.20 2.21
C GLY A 42 1.40 12.69 0.82
N PRO A 43 2.72 12.86 0.57
CA PRO A 43 3.23 13.50 -0.63
C PRO A 43 3.10 12.63 -1.90
N ILE A 44 2.77 11.35 -1.77
CA ILE A 44 2.68 10.41 -2.89
C ILE A 44 1.23 9.98 -3.07
N ARG A 45 0.73 10.04 -4.30
CA ARG A 45 -0.61 9.58 -4.68
C ARG A 45 -0.54 8.67 -5.91
N LEU A 46 -1.44 7.68 -5.96
CA LEU A 46 -1.66 6.89 -7.17
C LEU A 46 -2.71 7.60 -8.02
N ALA A 47 -2.27 8.41 -8.99
CA ALA A 47 -3.14 9.19 -9.87
C ALA A 47 -3.74 8.35 -11.01
N GLY A 48 -3.11 7.24 -11.37
CA GLY A 48 -3.57 6.35 -12.43
C GLY A 48 -3.09 4.92 -12.24
N TRP A 49 -3.93 3.97 -12.62
CA TRP A 49 -3.61 2.55 -12.57
C TRP A 49 -4.17 1.85 -13.81
N SER A 50 -3.36 1.00 -14.43
CA SER A 50 -3.81 0.00 -15.38
C SER A 50 -2.98 -1.26 -15.24
N SER A 51 -3.61 -2.42 -15.43
CA SER A 51 -2.91 -3.71 -15.42
C SER A 51 -3.50 -4.62 -16.49
N THR A 52 -2.66 -5.43 -17.12
CA THR A 52 -3.10 -6.46 -18.07
C THR A 52 -3.63 -7.72 -17.37
N GLY A 53 -3.75 -7.72 -16.04
CA GLY A 53 -4.33 -8.82 -15.27
C GLY A 53 -3.29 -9.76 -14.63
N ALA A 54 -3.78 -10.84 -14.00
CA ALA A 54 -3.19 -11.54 -12.85
C ALA A 54 -1.68 -11.91 -12.91
N ARG A 55 -1.12 -12.10 -11.70
CA ARG A 55 0.27 -12.52 -11.33
C ARG A 55 1.28 -12.52 -12.49
N GLY A 56 2.10 -11.48 -12.53
CA GLY A 56 3.20 -11.33 -13.50
C GLY A 56 2.84 -10.53 -14.74
N GLY A 57 1.56 -10.18 -14.93
CA GLY A 57 1.12 -9.22 -15.94
C GLY A 57 1.78 -7.85 -15.78
N ALA A 58 1.87 -7.12 -16.90
CA ALA A 58 2.38 -5.76 -16.89
C ALA A 58 1.37 -4.83 -16.22
N PHE A 59 1.87 -3.83 -15.50
CA PHE A 59 1.06 -2.74 -14.97
C PHE A 59 1.68 -1.40 -15.31
N THR A 60 0.85 -0.37 -15.33
CA THR A 60 1.24 1.03 -15.33
C THR A 60 0.66 1.70 -14.09
N ALA A 61 1.52 2.28 -13.27
CA ALA A 61 1.15 3.09 -12.12
C ALA A 61 1.61 4.53 -12.34
N THR A 62 0.68 5.49 -12.42
CA THR A 62 1.03 6.91 -12.45
C THR A 62 1.08 7.43 -11.02
N LEU A 63 2.30 7.71 -10.56
CA LEU A 63 2.58 8.27 -9.25
C LEU A 63 2.65 9.78 -9.36
N GLU A 64 1.87 10.47 -8.54
CA GLU A 64 1.94 11.92 -8.36
C GLU A 64 2.71 12.22 -7.07
N PHE A 65 3.68 13.10 -7.20
CA PHE A 65 4.50 13.67 -6.13
C PHE A 65 4.21 15.17 -6.03
N ALA A 66 4.78 15.85 -5.02
CA ALA A 66 4.68 17.30 -4.89
C ALA A 66 5.26 18.03 -6.12
N GLY A 67 4.39 18.45 -7.03
CA GLY A 67 4.71 19.27 -8.20
C GLY A 67 5.09 18.50 -9.48
N TRP A 68 5.09 17.17 -9.46
CA TRP A 68 5.39 16.37 -10.66
C TRP A 68 4.78 14.96 -10.59
N SER A 69 4.68 14.30 -11.74
CA SER A 69 4.17 12.93 -11.85
C SER A 69 5.08 12.06 -12.70
N ARG A 70 5.11 10.76 -12.44
CA ARG A 70 5.76 9.75 -13.29
C ARG A 70 4.87 8.54 -13.47
N SER A 71 5.02 7.87 -14.61
CA SER A 71 4.45 6.55 -14.82
C SER A 71 5.52 5.48 -14.61
N VAL A 72 5.19 4.47 -13.82
CA VAL A 72 5.98 3.26 -13.60
C VAL A 72 5.34 2.16 -14.42
N VAL A 73 6.04 1.68 -15.45
CA VAL A 73 5.61 0.53 -16.25
C VAL A 73 6.50 -0.65 -15.88
N ALA A 74 5.92 -1.74 -15.42
CA ALA A 74 6.68 -2.91 -15.05
C ALA A 74 5.91 -4.21 -15.32
N ALA A 75 6.65 -5.24 -15.71
CA ALA A 75 6.22 -6.63 -15.67
C ALA A 75 6.95 -7.33 -14.51
N GLY A 76 6.29 -8.28 -13.85
CA GLY A 76 6.88 -9.00 -12.72
C GLY A 76 6.60 -8.34 -11.37
N SER A 77 7.64 -7.92 -10.64
CA SER A 77 7.53 -7.53 -9.22
C SER A 77 7.14 -6.05 -9.04
N PRO A 78 5.93 -5.75 -8.53
CA PRO A 78 5.54 -4.38 -8.19
C PRO A 78 6.42 -3.77 -7.11
N ILE A 79 6.93 -4.60 -6.19
CA ILE A 79 7.82 -4.15 -5.11
C ILE A 79 9.12 -3.61 -5.69
N ALA A 80 9.78 -4.37 -6.58
CA ALA A 80 11.03 -3.93 -7.18
C ALA A 80 10.86 -2.65 -8.00
N ALA A 81 9.79 -2.58 -8.81
CA ALA A 81 9.47 -1.41 -9.61
C ALA A 81 9.21 -0.17 -8.75
N MET A 82 8.43 -0.32 -7.68
CA MET A 82 8.13 0.78 -6.75
C MET A 82 9.36 1.21 -5.95
N THR A 83 10.18 0.29 -5.45
CA THR A 83 11.41 0.66 -4.72
C THR A 83 12.34 1.48 -5.61
N SER A 84 12.53 1.09 -6.88
CA SER A 84 13.32 1.88 -7.84
C SER A 84 12.71 3.26 -8.08
N ALA A 85 11.40 3.30 -8.35
CA ALA A 85 10.72 4.54 -8.68
C ALA A 85 10.70 5.54 -7.51
N LEU A 86 10.57 5.04 -6.28
CA LEU A 86 10.61 5.84 -5.05
C LEU A 86 12.03 6.34 -4.76
N TYR A 87 13.05 5.49 -4.93
CA TYR A 87 14.45 5.88 -4.76
C TYR A 87 14.83 7.04 -5.70
N GLU A 88 14.50 6.91 -6.99
CA GLU A 88 14.72 7.96 -7.99
C GLU A 88 13.94 9.26 -7.68
N ALA A 89 12.80 9.15 -6.99
CA ALA A 89 11.99 10.28 -6.56
C ALA A 89 12.47 10.92 -5.23
N GLY A 90 13.57 10.42 -4.64
CA GLY A 90 14.10 10.93 -3.37
C GLY A 90 13.48 10.30 -2.11
N TYR A 91 12.77 9.18 -2.26
CA TYR A 91 12.17 8.41 -1.15
C TYR A 91 12.82 7.02 -1.07
N PRO A 92 14.07 6.90 -0.59
CA PRO A 92 14.71 5.59 -0.42
C PRO A 92 13.94 4.78 0.62
N VAL A 93 13.62 3.54 0.30
CA VAL A 93 12.84 2.66 1.18
C VAL A 93 13.40 1.24 1.20
N GLU A 94 13.49 0.67 2.40
CA GLU A 94 13.79 -0.73 2.62
C GLU A 94 12.52 -1.50 2.99
N ILE A 95 12.31 -2.68 2.41
CA ILE A 95 11.17 -3.53 2.72
C ILE A 95 11.56 -4.49 3.84
N LEU A 96 11.05 -4.26 5.05
CA LEU A 96 11.34 -5.10 6.22
C LEU A 96 10.43 -6.33 6.27
N ARG A 97 9.14 -6.15 5.93
CA ARG A 97 8.14 -7.21 5.95
C ARG A 97 7.16 -7.02 4.81
N PHE A 98 6.75 -8.13 4.21
CA PHE A 98 5.74 -8.16 3.17
C PHE A 98 4.80 -9.34 3.41
N HIS A 99 3.50 -9.06 3.43
CA HIS A 99 2.45 -10.06 3.54
C HIS A 99 1.36 -9.76 2.53
N GLN A 100 0.95 -10.77 1.76
CA GLN A 100 -0.15 -10.66 0.82
C GLN A 100 -1.09 -11.85 0.97
N ARG A 101 -2.40 -11.58 1.05
CA ARG A 101 -3.43 -12.58 1.28
C ARG A 101 -4.64 -12.30 0.40
N ARG A 102 -5.21 -13.36 -0.19
CA ARG A 102 -6.51 -13.24 -0.86
C ARG A 102 -7.62 -13.21 0.18
N THR A 103 -8.60 -12.35 -0.04
CA THR A 103 -9.81 -12.19 0.76
C THR A 103 -11.03 -12.24 -0.17
N PRO A 104 -12.25 -12.39 0.35
CA PRO A 104 -13.47 -12.28 -0.45
C PRO A 104 -13.61 -10.93 -1.17
N ALA A 105 -13.09 -9.85 -0.57
CA ALA A 105 -13.22 -8.49 -1.09
C ALA A 105 -12.05 -8.06 -2.02
N GLY A 106 -11.01 -8.89 -2.16
CA GLY A 106 -9.82 -8.53 -2.95
C GLY A 106 -8.54 -9.13 -2.42
N THR A 107 -7.40 -8.59 -2.85
CA THR A 107 -6.08 -8.95 -2.34
C THR A 107 -5.65 -7.93 -1.30
N ALA A 108 -5.50 -8.38 -0.06
CA ALA A 108 -4.98 -7.58 1.04
C ALA A 108 -3.45 -7.68 1.07
N THR A 109 -2.77 -6.54 0.98
CA THR A 109 -1.32 -6.45 1.07
C THR A 109 -0.93 -5.57 2.25
N PHE A 110 0.08 -6.02 3.01
CA PHE A 110 0.68 -5.32 4.14
C PHE A 110 2.19 -5.27 3.93
N VAL A 111 2.76 -4.08 4.00
CA VAL A 111 4.19 -3.86 3.85
C VAL A 111 4.70 -3.02 4.99
N GLN A 112 5.80 -3.42 5.60
CA GLN A 112 6.51 -2.60 6.57
C GLN A 112 7.75 -2.05 5.88
N CYS A 113 7.80 -0.74 5.69
CA CYS A 113 8.96 -0.07 5.13
C CYS A 113 9.79 0.60 6.22
N GLU A 114 11.09 0.74 5.95
CA GLU A 114 11.98 1.65 6.65
C GLU A 114 12.48 2.76 5.71
N SER A 115 12.60 3.98 6.23
CA SER A 115 13.38 5.04 5.61
C SER A 115 13.99 5.90 6.72
N GLU A 116 15.30 6.16 6.65
CA GLU A 116 16.03 7.00 7.62
C GLU A 116 15.81 6.56 9.09
N GLY A 117 15.83 5.24 9.35
CA GLY A 117 15.62 4.67 10.68
C GLY A 117 14.16 4.68 11.18
N ARG A 118 13.24 5.30 10.44
CA ARG A 118 11.80 5.30 10.75
C ARG A 118 11.14 4.09 10.12
N ARG A 119 10.26 3.42 10.87
CA ARG A 119 9.57 2.19 10.44
C ARG A 119 8.07 2.37 10.51
N GLY A 120 7.37 1.94 9.47
CA GLY A 120 5.93 2.10 9.38
C GLY A 120 5.31 1.01 8.54
N TRP A 121 4.09 0.61 8.89
CA TRP A 121 3.26 -0.26 8.06
C TRP A 121 2.42 0.56 7.09
N GLY A 122 2.25 0.03 5.88
CA GLY A 122 1.16 0.34 4.98
C GLY A 122 0.34 -0.90 4.66
N ALA A 123 -0.94 -0.71 4.39
CA ALA A 123 -1.91 -1.73 4.09
C ALA A 123 -2.79 -1.27 2.92
N ALA A 124 -3.22 -2.19 2.08
CA ALA A 124 -4.21 -1.89 1.05
C ALA A 124 -4.98 -3.15 0.65
N LEU A 125 -6.23 -2.93 0.24
CA LEU A 125 -7.06 -3.92 -0.44
C LEU A 125 -7.28 -3.45 -1.87
N ALA A 126 -7.11 -4.34 -2.86
CA ALA A 126 -7.41 -4.03 -4.25
C ALA A 126 -7.87 -5.27 -5.02
N ALA A 127 -8.32 -5.09 -6.27
CA ALA A 127 -8.79 -6.18 -7.11
C ALA A 127 -7.68 -7.23 -7.35
N ASP A 128 -6.44 -6.78 -7.55
CA ASP A 128 -5.27 -7.63 -7.82
C ASP A 128 -4.08 -7.38 -6.88
N GLY A 129 -3.11 -8.29 -6.94
CA GLY A 129 -1.93 -8.27 -6.07
C GLY A 129 -0.93 -7.16 -6.40
N ALA A 130 -0.89 -6.69 -7.65
CA ALA A 130 0.00 -5.61 -8.04
C ALA A 130 -0.53 -4.27 -7.53
N GLU A 131 -1.81 -3.99 -7.74
CA GLU A 131 -2.43 -2.74 -7.27
C GLU A 131 -2.36 -2.62 -5.76
N SER A 132 -2.75 -3.69 -5.04
CA SER A 132 -2.69 -3.70 -3.58
C SER A 132 -1.26 -3.53 -3.06
N SER A 133 -0.23 -4.05 -3.76
CA SER A 133 1.17 -3.83 -3.39
C SER A 133 1.59 -2.38 -3.56
N VAL A 134 1.26 -1.77 -4.70
CA VAL A 134 1.59 -0.36 -4.98
C VAL A 134 0.91 0.57 -3.96
N ARG A 135 -0.38 0.37 -3.71
CA ARG A 135 -1.13 1.16 -2.71
C ARG A 135 -0.57 0.98 -1.30
N ALA A 136 -0.25 -0.25 -0.89
CA ALA A 136 0.33 -0.51 0.43
C ALA A 136 1.71 0.13 0.60
N MET A 137 2.55 0.14 -0.44
CA MET A 137 3.83 0.84 -0.39
C MET A 137 3.65 2.35 -0.25
N ILE A 138 2.77 2.97 -1.05
CA ILE A 138 2.45 4.40 -0.95
C ILE A 138 1.97 4.74 0.47
N ALA A 139 1.04 3.97 1.02
CA ALA A 139 0.54 4.11 2.38
C ALA A 139 1.68 4.08 3.41
N SER A 140 2.60 3.10 3.28
CA SER A 140 3.73 2.96 4.18
C SER A 140 4.68 4.16 4.10
N VAL A 141 5.04 4.63 2.90
CA VAL A 141 5.98 5.75 2.73
C VAL A 141 5.37 7.07 3.19
N ASN A 142 4.12 7.33 2.84
CA ASN A 142 3.41 8.51 3.32
C ASN A 142 3.35 8.53 4.84
N ARG A 143 3.05 7.38 5.46
CA ARG A 143 3.06 7.23 6.92
C ARG A 143 4.42 7.50 7.50
N LEU A 144 5.50 6.99 6.90
CA LEU A 144 6.85 7.26 7.38
C LEU A 144 7.07 8.76 7.52
N GLY A 145 6.68 9.58 6.55
CA GLY A 145 6.78 11.05 6.61
C GLY A 145 6.09 11.70 7.81
N THR A 146 5.05 11.08 8.39
CA THR A 146 4.29 11.60 9.53
C THR A 146 4.88 11.27 10.91
N LEU A 147 5.76 10.29 11.02
CA LEU A 147 6.30 9.78 12.30
C LEU A 147 7.46 10.66 12.81
N ARG A 148 7.23 11.62 13.70
CA ARG A 148 8.32 12.47 14.22
C ARG A 148 9.40 11.70 14.97
#